data_AF-A0A0D0T6Y2-F1
#
_entry.id   AF-A0A0D0T6Y2-F1
#
_cell.length_a   1.000
_cell.length_b   1.000
_cell.length_c   1.000
_cell.angle_alpha   90.00
_cell.angle_beta   90.00
_cell.angle_gamma   90.00
#
_symmetry.space_group_name_H-M   'P 1'
#
loop_
_entity.id
_entity.type
_entity.pdbx_description
1 polymer ?
#
loop_
_entity_poly.entity_id
_entity_poly.type
_entity_poly.pdbx_seq_one_letter_code
_entity_poly.pdbx_strand_id
1 'polypeptide(L)'
;MTISLVWLSQQLIPPLLLTYFFFSWRVLTFELAHSGHLNIFTNDIKKIISYSIFFSFHVLPTLLIGSIAILYLRLYLLPSSQSVPPFDPPPEILNKQVMFACFFSQPSSRSRYNSEPESESSDVLRVIVQEPEVERCYKGRCGGRWKPARTRHCTQCGFANCLTAPYIPTFLAVLLYTPPTVFIFSFPLLLPLFHRSIAAYTQACDSSEIIAHWWNWKWSWIVAGGPIGRYAGGIILGWRELDRQDGGGLYRLAVGLLIAFGFILSGITASLAYSTIQVLQHGDFTIDRERSRARRRILSTIKDLPTRQPIPDKLRQDLARFSDHPAFYLPPKNLNRLGPQDQNRKWDRRRRKYSNGCIVQLSGNARPYDHGPRANMQLVLGTPWGKEWSWLLPWRAIWGGLEYDRGESCLFNWPVADGIAKEIEGLMESWDK
;
A
#
# COMPACT_ATOMS: atom_id res chain seq x y z
N MET A 1 25.11 -16.20 12.33
CA MET A 1 24.14 -15.32 11.67
C MET A 1 22.75 -15.84 11.95
N THR A 2 21.93 -15.13 12.74
CA THR A 2 20.53 -15.51 12.95
C THR A 2 19.72 -15.03 11.75
N ILE A 3 19.21 -15.96 10.95
CA ILE A 3 18.22 -15.62 9.91
C ILE A 3 17.01 -15.03 10.62
N SER A 4 16.67 -13.78 10.31
CA SER A 4 15.48 -13.15 10.89
C SER A 4 14.25 -13.93 10.44
N LEU A 5 13.35 -14.25 11.38
CA LEU A 5 12.08 -14.91 11.07
C LEU A 5 11.29 -14.14 10.00
N VAL A 6 11.40 -12.80 10.00
CA VAL A 6 10.80 -11.93 8.97
C VAL A 6 11.36 -12.25 7.59
N TRP A 7 12.67 -12.48 7.47
CA TRP A 7 13.29 -12.84 6.20
C TRP A 7 12.77 -14.18 5.69
N LEU A 8 12.70 -15.18 6.58
CA LEU A 8 12.20 -16.51 6.21
C LEU A 8 10.75 -16.43 5.74
N SER A 9 9.89 -15.71 6.46
CA SER A 9 8.51 -15.48 6.06
C SER A 9 8.40 -14.77 4.71
N GLN A 10 9.23 -13.75 4.46
CA GLN A 10 9.23 -13.02 3.17
C GLN A 10 9.62 -13.92 1.98
N GLN A 11 10.47 -14.92 2.18
CA GLN A 11 10.87 -15.85 1.12
C GLN A 11 9.89 -17.01 0.94
N LEU A 12 9.24 -17.46 2.02
CA LEU A 12 8.34 -18.61 1.98
C LEU A 12 6.91 -18.26 1.57
N ILE A 13 6.38 -17.11 2.03
CA ILE A 13 4.99 -16.73 1.76
C ILE A 13 4.70 -16.67 0.25
N PRO A 14 5.55 -16.08 -0.61
CA PRO A 14 5.24 -15.97 -2.04
C PRO A 14 5.14 -17.30 -2.78
N PRO A 15 6.10 -18.24 -2.68
CA PRO A 15 5.96 -19.57 -3.24
C PRO A 15 4.74 -20.32 -2.68
N LEU A 16 4.44 -20.17 -1.38
CA LEU A 16 3.26 -20.79 -0.77
C LEU A 16 1.95 -20.25 -1.36
N LEU A 17 1.85 -18.93 -1.58
CA LEU A 17 0.67 -18.33 -2.22
C LEU A 17 0.53 -18.75 -3.69
N LEU A 18 1.63 -18.85 -4.43
CA LEU A 18 1.61 -19.35 -5.81
C LEU A 18 1.19 -20.82 -5.88
N THR A 19 1.70 -21.63 -4.95
CA THR A 19 1.31 -23.03 -4.79
C THR A 19 -0.18 -23.13 -4.48
N TYR A 20 -0.68 -22.31 -3.56
CA TYR A 20 -2.11 -22.20 -3.27
C TYR A 20 -2.92 -21.84 -4.52
N PHE A 21 -2.54 -20.80 -5.27
CA PHE A 21 -3.25 -20.42 -6.51
C PHE A 21 -3.26 -21.55 -7.54
N PHE A 22 -2.14 -22.23 -7.73
CA PHE A 22 -2.04 -23.37 -8.64
C PHE A 22 -2.96 -24.51 -8.22
N PHE A 23 -2.93 -24.93 -6.94
CA PHE A 23 -3.78 -25.99 -6.44
C PHE A 23 -5.26 -25.60 -6.49
N SER A 24 -5.63 -24.37 -6.11
CA SER A 24 -7.00 -23.88 -6.25
C SER A 24 -7.48 -23.93 -7.68
N TRP A 25 -6.68 -23.44 -8.62
CA TRP A 25 -6.99 -23.51 -10.05
C TRP A 25 -7.17 -24.96 -10.52
N ARG A 26 -6.24 -25.85 -10.16
CA ARG A 26 -6.30 -27.27 -10.56
C ARG A 26 -7.56 -27.96 -10.04
N VAL A 27 -7.86 -27.80 -8.75
CA VAL A 27 -9.03 -28.41 -8.09
C VAL A 27 -10.32 -27.90 -8.74
N LEU A 28 -10.44 -26.59 -8.96
CA LEU A 28 -11.63 -25.99 -9.55
C LEU A 28 -11.83 -26.40 -11.02
N THR A 29 -10.77 -26.37 -11.81
CA THR A 29 -10.86 -26.57 -13.26
C THR A 29 -10.87 -28.03 -13.68
N PHE A 30 -10.17 -28.93 -12.99
CA PHE A 30 -10.05 -30.33 -13.43
C PHE A 30 -10.80 -31.31 -12.54
N GLU A 31 -10.87 -31.08 -11.24
CA GLU A 31 -11.44 -32.07 -10.32
C GLU A 31 -12.93 -31.81 -10.08
N LEU A 32 -13.28 -30.57 -9.70
CA LEU A 32 -14.68 -30.20 -9.48
C LEU A 32 -15.48 -30.16 -10.77
N ALA A 33 -14.92 -29.59 -11.84
CA ALA A 33 -15.60 -29.51 -13.13
C ALA A 33 -15.86 -30.90 -13.75
N HIS A 34 -14.95 -31.86 -13.57
CA HIS A 34 -15.08 -33.21 -14.12
C HIS A 34 -15.96 -34.13 -13.25
N SER A 35 -16.04 -33.87 -11.94
CA SER A 35 -16.76 -34.72 -10.98
C SER A 35 -18.27 -34.84 -11.21
N GLY A 36 -18.84 -34.15 -12.21
CA GLY A 36 -19.98 -34.66 -13.00
C GLY A 36 -21.27 -34.96 -12.25
N HIS A 37 -21.40 -34.59 -10.97
CA HIS A 37 -22.56 -34.89 -10.13
C HIS A 37 -23.81 -34.06 -10.50
N LEU A 38 -23.79 -33.37 -11.64
CA LEU A 38 -24.90 -32.62 -12.22
C LEU A 38 -25.83 -33.48 -13.10
N ASN A 39 -25.67 -34.81 -13.09
CA ASN A 39 -26.59 -35.75 -13.75
C ASN A 39 -28.03 -35.75 -13.16
N ILE A 40 -28.36 -34.89 -12.20
CA ILE A 40 -29.67 -34.82 -11.53
C ILE A 40 -30.71 -33.96 -12.26
N PHE A 41 -30.35 -33.14 -13.26
CA PHE A 41 -31.31 -32.25 -13.92
C PHE A 41 -31.56 -32.63 -15.39
N THR A 42 -32.79 -33.06 -15.73
CA THR A 42 -33.30 -33.47 -17.07
C THR A 42 -34.10 -32.36 -17.80
N ASN A 43 -33.92 -32.24 -19.14
CA ASN A 43 -34.61 -31.38 -20.16
C ASN A 43 -33.97 -30.04 -20.58
N ASP A 44 -34.25 -29.59 -21.82
CA ASP A 44 -33.56 -28.61 -22.70
C ASP A 44 -32.99 -27.32 -22.10
N ILE A 45 -33.47 -26.89 -20.93
CA ILE A 45 -32.80 -25.89 -20.07
C ILE A 45 -31.34 -26.32 -19.75
N LYS A 46 -31.07 -27.64 -19.84
CA LYS A 46 -29.77 -28.33 -19.81
C LYS A 46 -28.68 -27.68 -20.63
N LYS A 47 -28.94 -27.25 -21.87
CA LYS A 47 -27.84 -26.81 -22.73
C LYS A 47 -27.31 -25.45 -22.26
N ILE A 48 -28.20 -24.52 -21.91
CA ILE A 48 -27.85 -23.19 -21.38
C ILE A 48 -27.21 -23.30 -19.99
N ILE A 49 -27.77 -24.14 -19.10
CA ILE A 49 -27.19 -24.38 -17.77
C ILE A 49 -25.83 -25.09 -17.90
N SER A 50 -25.70 -26.10 -18.76
CA SER A 50 -24.43 -26.80 -19.00
C SER A 50 -23.35 -25.88 -19.55
N TYR A 51 -23.66 -25.00 -20.52
CA TYR A 51 -22.71 -23.98 -20.99
C TYR A 51 -22.34 -22.97 -19.90
N SER A 52 -23.32 -22.53 -19.10
CA SER A 52 -23.08 -21.61 -17.99
C SER A 52 -22.21 -22.23 -16.90
N ILE A 53 -22.42 -23.51 -16.60
CA ILE A 53 -21.62 -24.30 -15.65
C ILE A 53 -20.22 -24.53 -16.22
N PHE A 54 -20.09 -24.99 -17.47
CA PHE A 54 -18.80 -25.17 -18.13
C PHE A 54 -17.98 -23.88 -18.12
N PHE A 55 -18.59 -22.76 -18.51
CA PHE A 55 -17.96 -21.45 -18.47
C PHE A 55 -17.55 -21.05 -17.03
N SER A 56 -18.43 -21.26 -16.06
CA SER A 56 -18.20 -20.90 -14.65
C SER A 56 -17.13 -21.75 -13.97
N PHE A 57 -16.93 -23.00 -14.38
CA PHE A 57 -15.96 -23.91 -13.74
C PHE A 57 -14.65 -24.06 -14.50
N HIS A 58 -14.59 -23.78 -15.81
CA HIS A 58 -13.33 -23.84 -16.57
C HIS A 58 -12.75 -22.47 -16.90
N VAL A 59 -13.57 -21.57 -17.44
CA VAL A 59 -13.09 -20.27 -17.94
C VAL A 59 -12.93 -19.29 -16.78
N LEU A 60 -13.93 -19.19 -15.92
CA LEU A 60 -13.93 -18.21 -14.83
C LEU A 60 -12.77 -18.41 -13.83
N PRO A 61 -12.43 -19.63 -13.34
CA PRO A 61 -11.28 -19.82 -12.45
C PRO A 61 -9.96 -19.48 -13.13
N THR A 62 -9.81 -19.88 -14.39
CA THR A 62 -8.61 -19.55 -15.18
C THR A 62 -8.44 -18.04 -15.32
N LEU A 63 -9.52 -17.31 -15.62
CA LEU A 63 -9.47 -15.86 -15.74
C LEU A 63 -9.20 -15.18 -14.38
N LEU A 64 -9.94 -15.53 -13.33
CA LEU A 64 -9.83 -14.86 -12.03
C LEU A 64 -8.54 -15.22 -11.30
N ILE A 65 -8.26 -16.52 -11.09
CA ILE A 65 -7.05 -16.97 -10.39
C ILE A 65 -5.81 -16.67 -11.24
N GLY A 66 -5.88 -16.86 -12.55
CA GLY A 66 -4.78 -16.49 -13.45
C GLY A 66 -4.47 -14.99 -13.39
N SER A 67 -5.47 -14.12 -13.37
CA SER A 67 -5.26 -12.68 -13.21
C SER A 67 -4.62 -12.33 -11.88
N ILE A 68 -5.13 -12.90 -10.77
CA ILE A 68 -4.54 -12.71 -9.43
C ILE A 68 -3.08 -13.17 -9.42
N ALA A 69 -2.79 -14.36 -9.97
CA ALA A 69 -1.45 -14.92 -10.00
C ALA A 69 -0.49 -14.07 -10.83
N ILE A 70 -0.90 -13.59 -12.01
CA ILE A 70 -0.07 -12.72 -12.85
C ILE A 70 0.21 -11.38 -12.16
N LEU A 71 -0.82 -10.74 -11.58
CA LEU A 71 -0.66 -9.48 -10.85
C LEU A 71 0.25 -9.67 -9.62
N TYR A 72 0.07 -10.78 -8.91
CA TYR A 72 0.91 -11.15 -7.76
C TYR A 72 2.37 -11.38 -8.18
N LEU A 73 2.60 -12.16 -9.24
CA LEU A 73 3.93 -12.40 -9.80
C LEU A 73 4.60 -11.10 -10.24
N ARG A 74 3.85 -10.19 -10.86
CA ARG A 74 4.37 -8.86 -11.21
C ARG A 74 4.90 -8.15 -9.96
N LEU A 75 4.12 -8.09 -8.89
CA LEU A 75 4.52 -7.45 -7.62
C LEU A 75 5.70 -8.17 -6.95
N TYR A 76 5.75 -9.50 -7.06
CA TYR A 76 6.80 -10.33 -6.46
C TYR A 76 8.12 -10.29 -7.23
N LEU A 77 8.08 -10.13 -8.56
CA LEU A 77 9.26 -10.08 -9.44
C LEU A 77 9.67 -8.65 -9.79
N LEU A 78 9.15 -7.66 -9.07
CA LEU A 78 9.57 -6.28 -9.20
C LEU A 78 11.09 -6.14 -8.97
N PRO A 79 11.83 -5.44 -9.86
CA PRO A 79 13.26 -5.32 -9.69
C PRO A 79 13.58 -4.39 -8.51
N SER A 80 14.61 -4.73 -7.72
CA SER A 80 15.01 -3.92 -6.56
C SER A 80 15.41 -2.48 -6.92
N SER A 81 15.73 -2.23 -8.20
CA SER A 81 16.10 -0.90 -8.73
C SER A 81 14.91 -0.01 -9.06
N GLN A 82 13.69 -0.55 -9.19
CA GLN A 82 12.52 0.22 -9.65
C GLN A 82 12.17 1.43 -8.76
N SER A 83 12.56 1.37 -7.49
CA SER A 83 12.26 2.38 -6.47
C SER A 83 13.45 3.27 -6.17
N VAL A 84 14.52 3.17 -6.97
CA VAL A 84 15.73 3.96 -6.80
C VAL A 84 15.57 5.24 -7.61
N PRO A 85 15.44 6.41 -6.96
CA PRO A 85 15.35 7.68 -7.68
C PRO A 85 16.64 7.97 -8.45
N PRO A 86 16.59 8.83 -9.48
CA PRO A 86 17.78 9.31 -10.17
C PRO A 86 18.74 10.02 -9.20
N PHE A 87 20.00 10.15 -9.60
CA PHE A 87 21.00 10.82 -8.77
C PHE A 87 20.67 12.29 -8.56
N ASP A 88 20.28 12.95 -9.65
CA ASP A 88 19.86 14.34 -9.64
C ASP A 88 18.34 14.47 -9.85
N PRO A 89 17.74 15.58 -9.37
CA PRO A 89 16.34 15.87 -9.62
C PRO A 89 16.06 16.05 -11.12
N PRO A 90 14.80 15.89 -11.55
CA PRO A 90 14.34 16.31 -12.86
C PRO A 90 14.76 17.77 -13.18
N PRO A 91 15.05 18.10 -14.45
CA PRO A 91 15.49 19.44 -14.86
C PRO A 91 14.54 20.55 -14.40
N GLU A 92 13.24 20.29 -14.33
CA GLU A 92 12.23 21.25 -13.90
C GLU A 92 12.41 21.66 -12.43
N ILE A 93 12.84 20.72 -11.58
CA ILE A 93 13.14 20.97 -10.16
C ILE A 93 14.51 21.63 -10.03
N LEU A 94 15.52 21.15 -10.76
CA LEU A 94 16.86 21.75 -10.77
C LEU A 94 16.84 23.21 -11.22
N ASN A 95 16.07 23.49 -12.28
CA ASN A 95 15.89 24.84 -12.83
C ASN A 95 14.83 25.64 -12.09
N LYS A 96 14.25 25.09 -11.01
CA LYS A 96 13.26 25.78 -10.15
C LYS A 96 12.06 26.33 -10.92
N GLN A 97 11.59 25.57 -11.90
CA GLN A 97 10.46 25.93 -12.75
C GLN A 97 9.12 25.49 -12.17
N VAL A 98 9.15 24.51 -11.25
CA VAL A 98 7.96 23.92 -10.63
C VAL A 98 8.03 24.04 -9.11
N MET A 99 6.86 23.98 -8.47
CA MET A 99 6.79 23.83 -7.02
C MET A 99 7.31 22.44 -6.63
N PHE A 100 8.13 22.33 -5.59
CA PHE A 100 8.62 21.04 -5.09
C PHE A 100 8.91 21.07 -3.58
N ALA A 101 8.87 19.90 -2.94
CA ALA A 101 9.23 19.77 -1.53
C ALA A 101 10.76 19.90 -1.36
N CYS A 102 11.18 20.80 -0.49
CA CYS A 102 12.59 21.10 -0.24
C CYS A 102 12.97 20.84 1.23
N PHE A 103 14.26 20.66 1.46
CA PHE A 103 14.80 20.52 2.81
C PHE A 103 15.02 21.90 3.41
N PHE A 104 14.48 22.12 4.61
CA PHE A 104 14.71 23.33 5.37
C PHE A 104 15.71 23.07 6.50
N SER A 105 16.96 23.49 6.30
CA SER A 105 17.95 23.59 7.37
C SER A 105 17.54 24.72 8.30
N GLN A 106 16.96 24.40 9.46
CA GLN A 106 16.76 25.41 10.50
C GLN A 106 18.12 26.07 10.78
N PRO A 107 18.26 27.40 10.63
CA PRO A 107 19.49 28.07 10.99
C PRO A 107 19.75 27.78 12.46
N SER A 108 20.93 27.25 12.77
CA SER A 108 21.32 26.84 14.11
C SER A 108 21.29 28.02 15.09
N SER A 109 20.11 28.29 15.66
CA SER A 109 19.81 28.97 16.92
C SER A 109 20.53 30.29 17.25
N ARG A 110 21.22 30.97 16.33
CA ARG A 110 21.92 32.22 16.62
C ARG A 110 21.15 33.51 16.33
N SER A 111 20.00 33.44 15.66
CA SER A 111 19.14 34.60 15.47
C SER A 111 17.92 34.53 16.37
N ARG A 112 18.11 34.95 17.62
CA ARG A 112 17.06 35.21 18.60
C ARG A 112 16.42 36.56 18.23
N TYR A 113 15.57 36.58 17.20
CA TYR A 113 14.71 37.73 16.91
C TYR A 113 13.31 37.47 17.45
N ASN A 114 12.81 38.43 18.22
CA ASN A 114 11.49 38.49 18.82
C ASN A 114 10.41 38.51 17.73
N SER A 115 9.98 37.34 17.23
CA SER A 115 8.74 37.24 16.46
C SER A 115 7.59 37.09 17.45
N GLU A 116 6.72 38.11 17.47
CA GLU A 116 5.43 38.13 18.15
C GLU A 116 4.60 36.87 17.85
N PRO A 117 3.70 36.45 18.76
CA PRO A 117 2.86 35.27 18.56
C PRO A 117 1.99 35.46 17.31
N GLU A 118 2.32 34.72 16.25
CA GLU A 118 1.56 34.66 15.00
C GLU A 118 0.14 34.12 15.26
N SER A 119 -0.83 34.78 14.64
CA SER A 119 -2.25 34.43 14.55
C SER A 119 -2.47 32.93 14.23
N GLU A 120 -3.28 32.24 15.04
CA GLU A 120 -3.59 30.79 14.93
C GLU A 120 -4.33 30.38 13.64
N SER A 121 -4.60 31.28 12.69
CA SER A 121 -5.60 31.06 11.63
C SER A 121 -5.05 30.79 10.22
N SER A 122 -3.74 30.86 9.95
CA SER A 122 -3.21 30.58 8.60
C SER A 122 -2.48 29.24 8.52
N ASP A 123 -2.71 28.53 7.41
CA ASP A 123 -2.07 27.24 7.12
C ASP A 123 -0.64 27.39 6.56
N VAL A 124 -0.12 28.61 6.52
CA VAL A 124 1.26 28.92 6.19
C VAL A 124 1.94 29.62 7.36
N LEU A 125 3.01 29.00 7.85
CA LEU A 125 3.75 29.49 9.00
C LEU A 125 4.75 30.57 8.59
N ARG A 126 5.57 30.35 7.57
CA ARG A 126 6.72 31.23 7.28
C ARG A 126 7.10 31.24 5.81
N VAL A 127 7.45 32.43 5.30
CA VAL A 127 8.06 32.65 3.99
C VAL A 127 9.53 33.02 4.19
N ILE A 128 10.44 32.31 3.52
CA ILE A 128 11.88 32.47 3.68
C ILE A 128 12.54 32.66 2.32
N VAL A 129 13.35 33.71 2.20
CA VAL A 129 14.15 33.99 1.01
C VAL A 129 15.50 33.29 1.15
N GLN A 130 15.53 31.99 0.88
CA GLN A 130 16.74 31.17 0.85
C GLN A 130 16.74 30.30 -0.40
N GLU A 131 17.94 29.95 -0.86
CA GLU A 131 18.12 28.99 -1.94
C GLU A 131 17.56 27.61 -1.51
N PRO A 132 16.61 27.01 -2.26
CA PRO A 132 16.05 25.72 -1.89
C PRO A 132 17.08 24.62 -2.08
N GLU A 133 17.27 23.81 -1.04
CA GLU A 133 18.08 22.59 -1.13
C GLU A 133 17.15 21.38 -1.30
N VAL A 134 17.48 20.51 -2.24
CA VAL A 134 16.78 19.23 -2.40
C VAL A 134 17.24 18.24 -1.35
N GLU A 135 16.32 17.47 -0.78
CA GLU A 135 16.70 16.42 0.16
C GLU A 135 17.44 15.30 -0.59
N ARG A 136 18.55 14.82 -0.03
CA ARG A 136 19.37 13.73 -0.57
C ARG A 136 19.50 12.59 0.43
N CYS A 137 19.58 11.36 -0.07
CA CYS A 137 19.75 10.16 0.75
C CYS A 137 21.17 9.59 0.62
N TYR A 138 21.95 9.69 1.70
CA TYR A 138 23.30 9.14 1.79
C TYR A 138 23.36 7.72 2.38
N LYS A 139 22.22 7.08 2.66
CA LYS A 139 22.16 5.77 3.30
C LYS A 139 22.38 4.63 2.31
N GLY A 140 23.26 3.68 2.67
CA GLY A 140 23.48 2.45 1.92
C GLY A 140 23.82 2.71 0.45
N ARG A 141 23.15 2.01 -0.46
CA ARG A 141 23.34 2.15 -1.92
C ARG A 141 22.73 3.43 -2.52
N CYS A 142 22.07 4.28 -1.72
CA CYS A 142 21.54 5.54 -2.25
C CYS A 142 22.64 6.53 -2.62
N GLY A 143 23.78 6.55 -1.91
CA GLY A 143 24.98 7.28 -2.34
C GLY A 143 24.81 8.78 -2.60
N GLY A 144 23.85 9.45 -1.98
CA GLY A 144 23.57 10.88 -2.23
C GLY A 144 22.53 11.16 -3.31
N ARG A 145 21.83 10.12 -3.81
CA ARG A 145 20.69 10.28 -4.71
C ARG A 145 19.64 11.22 -4.12
N TRP A 146 19.00 11.97 -5.01
CA TRP A 146 17.87 12.81 -4.68
C TRP A 146 16.74 11.99 -4.00
N LYS A 147 16.07 12.61 -3.02
CA LYS A 147 14.95 12.04 -2.28
C LYS A 147 13.67 12.82 -2.65
N PRO A 148 12.82 12.27 -3.54
CA PRO A 148 11.58 12.92 -3.92
C PRO A 148 10.62 13.07 -2.72
N ALA A 149 9.65 13.97 -2.87
CA ALA A 149 8.59 14.13 -1.87
C ALA A 149 7.92 12.79 -1.55
N ARG A 150 7.52 12.60 -0.28
CA ARG A 150 6.79 11.40 0.18
C ARG A 150 7.56 10.07 0.01
N THR A 151 8.88 10.10 -0.18
CA THR A 151 9.71 8.88 -0.26
C THR A 151 10.48 8.60 1.03
N ARG A 152 10.82 7.32 1.29
CA ARG A 152 11.78 6.92 2.34
C ARG A 152 12.84 5.98 1.82
N HIS A 153 14.01 6.07 2.42
CA HIS A 153 14.98 4.99 2.37
C HIS A 153 14.43 3.78 3.13
N CYS A 154 14.46 2.62 2.49
CA CYS A 154 14.06 1.35 3.06
C CYS A 154 15.30 0.45 3.14
N THR A 155 15.70 0.10 4.36
CA THR A 155 16.88 -0.74 4.60
C THR A 155 16.67 -2.20 4.20
N GLN A 156 15.42 -2.62 4.00
CA GLN A 156 15.03 -4.01 3.69
C GLN A 156 14.78 -4.25 2.18
N CYS A 157 14.94 -3.24 1.33
CA CYS A 157 14.51 -3.25 -0.08
C CYS A 157 15.39 -4.09 -1.03
N GLY A 158 16.13 -5.06 -0.51
CA GLY A 158 16.90 -6.04 -1.31
C GLY A 158 16.26 -7.43 -1.37
N PHE A 159 15.26 -7.72 -0.53
CA PHE A 159 14.73 -9.08 -0.35
C PHE A 159 13.21 -9.20 -0.47
N ALA A 160 12.49 -8.10 -0.20
CA ALA A 160 11.06 -7.97 -0.44
C ALA A 160 10.82 -6.63 -1.15
N ASN A 161 10.00 -6.66 -2.20
CA ASN A 161 9.75 -5.46 -3.00
C ASN A 161 8.93 -4.48 -2.18
N CYS A 162 9.46 -3.26 -2.02
CA CYS A 162 8.64 -2.19 -1.49
C CYS A 162 7.60 -1.79 -2.51
N LEU A 163 6.35 -1.68 -2.04
CA LEU A 163 5.28 -1.13 -2.83
C LEU A 163 5.46 0.39 -2.91
N THR A 164 5.81 0.89 -4.10
CA THR A 164 5.82 2.32 -4.41
C THR A 164 4.53 2.74 -5.11
N ALA A 165 4.29 4.05 -5.18
CA ALA A 165 3.09 4.62 -5.77
C ALA A 165 2.71 4.05 -7.16
N PRO A 166 3.64 3.81 -8.10
CA PRO A 166 3.31 3.24 -9.42
C PRO A 166 2.67 1.85 -9.37
N TYR A 167 2.90 1.08 -8.31
CA TYR A 167 2.41 -0.30 -8.18
C TYR A 167 1.19 -0.42 -7.27
N ILE A 168 0.73 0.67 -6.67
CA ILE A 168 -0.49 0.69 -5.86
C ILE A 168 -1.72 0.19 -6.65
N PRO A 169 -1.93 0.55 -7.94
CA PRO A 169 -3.04 0.01 -8.72
C PRO A 169 -2.99 -1.52 -8.84
N THR A 170 -1.81 -2.07 -9.16
CA THR A 170 -1.59 -3.53 -9.25
C THR A 170 -1.87 -4.21 -7.92
N PHE A 171 -1.37 -3.64 -6.83
CA PHE A 171 -1.60 -4.15 -5.48
C PHE A 171 -3.07 -4.14 -5.11
N LEU A 172 -3.77 -3.03 -5.30
CA LEU A 172 -5.21 -2.93 -5.03
C LEU A 172 -6.02 -3.90 -5.90
N ALA A 173 -5.65 -4.10 -7.16
CA ALA A 173 -6.31 -5.09 -8.01
C ALA A 173 -6.20 -6.51 -7.41
N VAL A 174 -5.00 -6.94 -6.98
CA VAL A 174 -4.83 -8.24 -6.28
C VAL A 174 -5.74 -8.33 -5.06
N LEU A 175 -5.76 -7.28 -4.24
CA LEU A 175 -6.54 -7.27 -3.00
C LEU A 175 -8.05 -7.27 -3.24
N LEU A 176 -8.51 -6.66 -4.33
CA LEU A 176 -9.94 -6.56 -4.67
C LEU A 176 -10.45 -7.76 -5.47
N TYR A 177 -9.60 -8.43 -6.26
CA TYR A 177 -9.98 -9.66 -6.95
C TYR A 177 -10.04 -10.86 -6.02
N THR A 178 -9.19 -10.93 -5.00
CA THR A 178 -9.09 -12.11 -4.15
C THR A 178 -10.40 -12.46 -3.42
N PRO A 179 -11.07 -11.52 -2.71
CA PRO A 179 -12.29 -11.83 -1.98
C PRO A 179 -13.46 -12.35 -2.84
N PRO A 180 -13.87 -11.67 -3.93
CA PRO A 180 -14.96 -12.18 -4.77
C PRO A 180 -14.58 -13.49 -5.45
N THR A 181 -13.32 -13.69 -5.84
CA THR A 181 -12.86 -14.94 -6.43
C THR A 181 -13.02 -16.12 -5.46
N VAL A 182 -12.57 -15.95 -4.22
CA VAL A 182 -12.73 -16.96 -3.16
C VAL A 182 -14.22 -17.22 -2.90
N PHE A 183 -15.03 -16.17 -2.79
CA PHE A 183 -16.46 -16.30 -2.51
C PHE A 183 -17.19 -17.05 -3.63
N ILE A 184 -17.00 -16.65 -4.89
CA ILE A 184 -17.64 -17.27 -6.06
C ILE A 184 -17.33 -18.77 -6.13
N PHE A 185 -16.07 -19.15 -5.94
CA PHE A 185 -15.66 -20.56 -6.04
C PHE A 185 -15.96 -21.39 -4.81
N SER A 186 -15.99 -20.78 -3.63
CA SER A 186 -16.33 -21.50 -2.40
C SER A 186 -17.83 -21.66 -2.22
N PHE A 187 -18.64 -20.73 -2.73
CA PHE A 187 -20.09 -20.71 -2.54
C PHE A 187 -20.80 -22.06 -2.77
N PRO A 188 -20.60 -22.77 -3.90
CA PRO A 188 -21.26 -24.06 -4.13
C PRO A 188 -20.80 -25.18 -3.17
N LEU A 189 -19.65 -25.00 -2.51
CA LEU A 189 -19.03 -25.99 -1.63
C LEU A 189 -19.29 -25.69 -0.15
N LEU A 190 -19.73 -24.48 0.20
CA LEU A 190 -19.92 -24.06 1.58
C LEU A 190 -20.87 -24.98 2.35
N LEU A 191 -22.03 -25.29 1.79
CA LEU A 191 -23.04 -26.10 2.49
C LEU A 191 -22.58 -27.56 2.69
N PRO A 192 -22.09 -28.29 1.67
CA PRO A 192 -21.53 -29.63 1.87
C PRO A 192 -20.36 -29.66 2.88
N LEU A 193 -19.45 -28.68 2.78
CA LEU A 193 -18.29 -28.61 3.69
C LEU A 193 -18.71 -28.26 5.11
N PHE A 194 -19.74 -27.44 5.29
CA PHE A 194 -20.28 -27.11 6.61
C PHE A 194 -20.87 -28.35 7.28
N HIS A 195 -21.73 -29.10 6.59
CA HIS A 195 -22.28 -30.36 7.11
C HIS A 195 -21.17 -31.37 7.41
N ARG A 196 -20.18 -31.50 6.53
CA ARG A 196 -19.03 -32.38 6.76
C ARG A 196 -18.18 -31.92 7.94
N SER A 197 -18.00 -30.61 8.14
CA SER A 197 -17.29 -30.04 9.29
C SER A 197 -17.99 -30.36 10.60
N ILE A 198 -19.32 -30.25 10.63
CA ILE A 198 -20.12 -30.64 11.80
C ILE A 198 -19.92 -32.12 12.07
N ALA A 199 -20.14 -32.99 11.07
CA ALA A 199 -19.95 -34.43 11.23
C ALA A 199 -18.53 -34.79 11.71
N ALA A 200 -17.50 -34.13 11.16
CA ALA A 200 -16.12 -34.30 11.56
C ALA A 200 -15.89 -33.88 13.01
N TYR A 201 -16.49 -32.78 13.45
CA TYR A 201 -16.44 -32.37 14.86
C TYR A 201 -17.11 -33.39 15.77
N THR A 202 -18.30 -33.88 15.43
CA THR A 202 -18.99 -34.92 16.22
C THR A 202 -18.14 -36.19 16.29
N GLN A 203 -17.61 -36.65 15.14
CA GLN A 203 -16.70 -37.80 15.08
C GLN A 203 -15.45 -37.61 15.95
N ALA A 204 -14.89 -36.39 15.99
CA ALA A 204 -13.74 -36.08 16.82
C ALA A 204 -14.08 -36.13 18.33
N CYS A 205 -15.31 -35.81 18.70
CA CYS A 205 -15.79 -35.87 20.08
C CYS A 205 -16.18 -37.30 20.51
N ASP A 206 -16.64 -38.13 19.59
CA ASP A 206 -17.13 -39.49 19.88
C ASP A 206 -16.03 -40.56 19.76
N SER A 207 -14.99 -40.31 18.97
CA SER A 207 -13.88 -41.26 18.77
C SER A 207 -12.99 -41.35 20.00
N SER A 208 -12.97 -42.52 20.65
CA SER A 208 -12.11 -42.81 21.79
C SER A 208 -10.62 -42.61 21.51
N GLU A 209 -10.19 -42.92 20.28
CA GLU A 209 -8.80 -42.71 19.84
C GLU A 209 -8.44 -41.22 19.78
N ILE A 210 -9.30 -40.39 19.19
CA ILE A 210 -9.08 -38.94 19.09
C ILE A 210 -9.15 -38.30 20.48
N ILE A 211 -10.07 -38.73 21.33
CA ILE A 211 -10.14 -38.28 22.73
C ILE A 211 -8.84 -38.58 23.47
N ALA A 212 -8.33 -39.80 23.37
CA ALA A 212 -7.11 -40.21 24.05
C ALA A 212 -5.87 -39.43 23.58
N HIS A 213 -5.69 -39.31 22.26
CA HIS A 213 -4.45 -38.77 21.68
C HIS A 213 -4.46 -37.26 21.42
N TRP A 214 -5.63 -36.64 21.29
CA TRP A 214 -5.74 -35.23 20.98
C TRP A 214 -6.36 -34.43 22.13
N TRP A 215 -7.61 -34.74 22.51
CA TRP A 215 -8.33 -33.95 23.51
C TRP A 215 -7.71 -34.08 24.91
N ASN A 216 -7.33 -35.29 25.33
CA ASN A 216 -6.67 -35.51 26.62
C ASN A 216 -5.19 -35.11 26.62
N TRP A 217 -4.58 -34.95 25.44
CA TRP A 217 -3.20 -34.52 25.34
C TRP A 217 -3.07 -33.04 25.70
N LYS A 218 -2.54 -32.74 26.89
CA LYS A 218 -2.41 -31.37 27.42
C LYS A 218 -1.61 -30.44 26.49
N TRP A 219 -0.63 -30.98 25.77
CA TRP A 219 0.19 -30.21 24.83
C TRP A 219 -0.56 -29.80 23.56
N SER A 220 -1.73 -30.37 23.25
CA SER A 220 -2.57 -29.92 22.13
C SER A 220 -2.93 -28.43 22.25
N TRP A 221 -3.07 -27.91 23.47
CA TRP A 221 -3.30 -26.48 23.71
C TRP A 221 -2.13 -25.60 23.30
N ILE A 222 -0.90 -26.09 23.43
CA ILE A 222 0.31 -25.30 23.18
C ILE A 222 0.75 -25.48 21.73
N VAL A 223 0.85 -26.73 21.27
CA VAL A 223 1.34 -27.09 19.93
C VAL A 223 0.39 -26.58 18.84
N ALA A 224 -0.92 -26.60 19.08
CA ALA A 224 -1.90 -26.09 18.11
C ALA A 224 -2.16 -24.58 18.23
N GLY A 225 -1.44 -23.85 19.07
CA GLY A 225 -1.60 -22.39 19.17
C GLY A 225 -2.88 -21.94 19.90
N GLY A 226 -3.26 -22.64 20.98
CA GLY A 226 -4.35 -22.26 21.86
C GLY A 226 -5.70 -22.90 21.52
N PRO A 227 -6.81 -22.33 22.04
CA PRO A 227 -8.15 -22.91 21.88
C PRO A 227 -8.55 -23.12 20.42
N ILE A 228 -8.35 -22.12 19.57
CA ILE A 228 -8.79 -22.16 18.17
C ILE A 228 -8.14 -23.35 17.45
N GLY A 229 -6.82 -23.49 17.55
CA GLY A 229 -6.14 -24.58 16.84
C GLY A 229 -6.37 -25.95 17.46
N ARG A 230 -6.65 -26.05 18.77
CA ARG A 230 -7.06 -27.33 19.38
C ARG A 230 -8.38 -27.83 18.77
N TYR A 231 -9.37 -26.96 18.60
CA TYR A 231 -10.63 -27.33 17.94
C TYR A 231 -10.43 -27.60 16.45
N ALA A 232 -9.65 -26.77 15.74
CA ALA A 232 -9.34 -27.00 14.33
C ALA A 232 -8.64 -28.35 14.10
N GLY A 233 -7.65 -28.70 14.93
CA GLY A 233 -6.97 -29.99 14.88
C GLY A 233 -7.91 -31.17 15.17
N GLY A 234 -8.84 -31.00 16.12
CA GLY A 234 -9.88 -31.99 16.39
C GLY A 234 -10.77 -32.24 15.17
N ILE A 235 -11.27 -31.18 14.53
CA ILE A 235 -12.06 -31.27 13.28
C ILE A 235 -11.25 -31.94 12.18
N ILE A 236 -9.97 -31.61 12.00
CA ILE A 236 -9.10 -32.23 10.99
C ILE A 236 -8.95 -33.73 11.24
N LEU A 237 -8.74 -34.14 12.50
CA LEU A 237 -8.62 -35.56 12.88
C LEU A 237 -9.95 -36.30 12.67
N GLY A 238 -11.07 -35.72 13.09
CA GLY A 238 -12.39 -36.30 12.87
C GLY A 238 -12.75 -36.40 11.39
N TRP A 239 -12.35 -35.40 10.58
CA TRP A 239 -12.53 -35.44 9.12
C TRP A 239 -11.71 -36.56 8.51
N ARG A 240 -10.44 -36.71 8.91
CA ARG A 240 -9.57 -37.80 8.46
C ARG A 240 -10.18 -39.16 8.81
N GLU A 241 -10.79 -39.29 9.98
CA GLU A 241 -11.45 -40.53 10.40
C GLU A 241 -12.71 -40.82 9.57
N LEU A 242 -13.54 -39.81 9.29
CA LEU A 242 -14.67 -39.97 8.38
C LEU A 242 -14.24 -40.32 6.95
N ASP A 243 -13.17 -39.70 6.44
CA ASP A 243 -12.64 -40.01 5.11
C ASP A 243 -12.04 -41.42 5.04
N ARG A 244 -11.49 -41.93 6.16
CA ARG A 244 -11.04 -43.32 6.29
C ARG A 244 -12.22 -44.30 6.23
N GLN A 245 -13.34 -43.96 6.86
CA GLN A 245 -14.56 -44.79 6.85
C GLN A 245 -15.25 -44.79 5.48
N ASP A 246 -15.35 -43.63 4.84
CA ASP A 246 -16.00 -43.48 3.53
C ASP A 246 -15.16 -43.98 2.34
N GLY A 247 -13.89 -44.34 2.57
CA GLY A 247 -12.93 -44.62 1.49
C GLY A 247 -12.61 -43.41 0.61
N GLY A 248 -12.94 -42.20 1.06
CA GLY A 248 -12.81 -40.95 0.29
C GLY A 248 -11.39 -40.39 0.20
N GLY A 249 -10.46 -40.91 1.01
CA GLY A 249 -9.07 -40.45 1.08
C GLY A 249 -8.93 -39.00 1.59
N LEU A 250 -7.70 -38.49 1.66
CA LEU A 250 -7.40 -37.13 2.18
C LEU A 250 -7.86 -35.98 1.27
N TYR A 251 -8.44 -36.31 0.11
CA TYR A 251 -8.80 -35.33 -0.91
C TYR A 251 -9.89 -34.35 -0.43
N ARG A 252 -10.95 -34.84 0.21
CA ARG A 252 -12.05 -34.00 0.72
C ARG A 252 -11.58 -33.03 1.80
N LEU A 253 -10.74 -33.52 2.71
CA LEU A 253 -10.06 -32.68 3.70
C LEU A 253 -9.20 -31.61 3.04
N ALA A 254 -8.42 -31.94 2.00
CA ALA A 254 -7.59 -30.97 1.29
C ALA A 254 -8.43 -29.85 0.65
N VAL A 255 -9.57 -30.18 0.03
CA VAL A 255 -10.52 -29.18 -0.51
C VAL A 255 -11.09 -28.29 0.60
N GLY A 256 -11.49 -28.89 1.74
CA GLY A 256 -11.98 -28.15 2.90
C GLY A 256 -10.93 -27.18 3.46
N LEU A 257 -9.68 -27.63 3.61
CA LEU A 257 -8.56 -26.80 4.06
C LEU A 257 -8.26 -25.68 3.05
N LEU A 258 -8.25 -25.99 1.76
CA LEU A 258 -8.03 -25.01 0.70
C LEU A 258 -9.06 -23.86 0.79
N ILE A 259 -10.34 -24.18 0.97
CA ILE A 259 -11.40 -23.17 1.10
C ILE A 259 -11.27 -22.38 2.39
N ALA A 260 -10.97 -23.04 3.52
CA ALA A 260 -10.72 -22.36 4.78
C ALA A 260 -9.56 -21.35 4.67
N PHE A 261 -8.43 -21.75 4.07
CA PHE A 261 -7.31 -20.84 3.79
C PHE A 261 -7.70 -19.73 2.82
N GLY A 262 -8.52 -20.03 1.81
CA GLY A 262 -9.08 -19.04 0.90
C GLY A 262 -9.86 -17.95 1.63
N PHE A 263 -10.73 -18.32 2.57
CA PHE A 263 -11.48 -17.35 3.38
C PHE A 263 -10.59 -16.50 4.28
N ILE A 264 -9.55 -17.10 4.89
CA ILE A 264 -8.57 -16.34 5.68
C ILE A 264 -7.84 -15.32 4.79
N LEU A 265 -7.36 -15.76 3.62
CA LEU A 265 -6.69 -14.89 2.66
C LEU A 265 -7.62 -13.80 2.14
N SER A 266 -8.88 -14.12 1.88
CA SER A 266 -9.94 -13.19 1.49
C SER A 266 -10.16 -12.12 2.56
N GLY A 267 -10.25 -12.49 3.83
CA GLY A 267 -10.40 -11.54 4.94
C GLY A 267 -9.20 -10.60 5.08
N ILE A 268 -7.99 -11.14 4.98
CA ILE A 268 -6.74 -10.35 5.01
C ILE A 268 -6.71 -9.37 3.83
N THR A 269 -6.98 -9.85 2.61
CA THR A 269 -6.93 -9.02 1.40
C THR A 269 -8.01 -7.95 1.39
N ALA A 270 -9.24 -8.27 1.79
CA ALA A 270 -10.33 -7.30 1.96
C ALA A 270 -9.97 -6.22 2.99
N SER A 271 -9.40 -6.60 4.14
CA SER A 271 -8.99 -5.66 5.19
C SER A 271 -7.87 -4.72 4.72
N LEU A 272 -6.88 -5.26 4.00
CA LEU A 272 -5.81 -4.48 3.40
C LEU A 272 -6.34 -3.55 2.29
N ALA A 273 -7.28 -4.01 1.47
CA ALA A 273 -7.90 -3.20 0.41
C ALA A 273 -8.62 -2.01 1.03
N TYR A 274 -9.48 -2.28 2.02
CA TYR A 274 -10.22 -1.26 2.74
C TYR A 274 -9.28 -0.22 3.36
N SER A 275 -8.28 -0.67 4.12
CA SER A 275 -7.33 0.26 4.75
C SER A 275 -6.51 1.05 3.72
N THR A 276 -6.15 0.45 2.59
CA THR A 276 -5.36 1.13 1.55
C THR A 276 -6.21 2.19 0.86
N ILE A 277 -7.44 1.85 0.46
CA ILE A 277 -8.39 2.79 -0.13
C ILE A 277 -8.67 3.95 0.83
N GLN A 278 -8.89 3.65 2.12
CA GLN A 278 -9.12 4.70 3.12
C GLN A 278 -7.93 5.67 3.22
N VAL A 279 -6.70 5.15 3.23
CA VAL A 279 -5.47 5.98 3.27
C VAL A 279 -5.35 6.84 2.01
N LEU A 280 -5.57 6.24 0.83
CA LEU A 280 -5.53 6.96 -0.44
C LEU A 280 -6.63 8.04 -0.55
N GLN A 281 -7.83 7.79 -0.03
CA GLN A 281 -8.90 8.79 -0.03
C GLN A 281 -8.54 10.06 0.75
N HIS A 282 -7.67 9.97 1.75
CA HIS A 282 -7.18 11.13 2.49
C HIS A 282 -5.93 11.78 1.83
N GLY A 283 -5.53 11.31 0.65
CA GLY A 283 -4.35 11.83 -0.04
C GLY A 283 -3.04 11.34 0.58
N ASP A 284 -3.10 10.43 1.55
CA ASP A 284 -1.97 9.92 2.30
C ASP A 284 -1.43 8.61 1.70
N PHE A 285 -0.16 8.31 2.00
CA PHE A 285 0.39 6.97 1.88
C PHE A 285 0.64 6.39 3.27
N THR A 286 0.85 5.07 3.34
CA THR A 286 1.22 4.40 4.61
C THR A 286 2.44 5.05 5.25
N ILE A 287 3.40 5.52 4.45
CA ILE A 287 4.57 6.27 4.95
C ILE A 287 4.17 7.58 5.64
N ASP A 288 3.23 8.34 5.09
CA ASP A 288 2.83 9.63 5.62
C ASP A 288 2.10 9.42 6.96
N ARG A 289 1.19 8.44 7.02
CA ARG A 289 0.51 8.04 8.26
C ARG A 289 1.50 7.61 9.35
N GLU A 290 2.52 6.86 8.98
CA GLU A 290 3.55 6.43 9.94
C GLU A 290 4.47 7.57 10.38
N ARG A 291 4.76 8.56 9.52
CA ARG A 291 5.48 9.79 9.90
C ARG A 291 4.68 10.57 10.92
N SER A 292 3.40 10.83 10.66
CA SER A 292 2.55 11.58 11.58
C SER A 292 2.28 10.83 12.88
N ARG A 293 2.23 9.48 12.85
CA ARG A 293 2.20 8.65 14.08
C ARG A 293 3.50 8.77 14.86
N ALA A 294 4.66 8.66 14.20
CA ALA A 294 5.97 8.80 14.85
C ALA A 294 6.12 10.19 15.49
N ARG A 295 5.74 11.25 14.76
CA ARG A 295 5.73 12.62 15.26
C ARG A 295 4.84 12.77 16.50
N ARG A 296 3.60 12.27 16.47
CA ARG A 296 2.69 12.31 17.62
C ARG A 296 3.27 11.60 18.85
N ARG A 297 3.92 10.46 18.68
CA ARG A 297 4.62 9.75 19.77
C ARG A 297 5.79 10.54 20.33
N ILE A 298 6.54 11.23 19.47
CA ILE A 298 7.64 12.12 19.92
C ILE A 298 7.08 13.30 20.69
N LEU A 299 6.03 13.95 20.18
CA LEU A 299 5.37 15.06 20.86
C LEU A 299 4.74 14.64 22.20
N SER A 300 4.13 13.45 22.29
CA SER A 300 3.64 12.94 23.58
C SER A 300 4.80 12.71 24.55
N THR A 301 5.89 12.09 24.08
CA THR A 301 7.10 11.90 24.90
C THR A 301 7.67 13.23 25.40
N ILE A 302 7.68 14.27 24.56
CA ILE A 302 8.12 15.62 24.93
C ILE A 302 7.18 16.24 25.98
N LYS A 303 5.87 16.07 25.83
CA LYS A 303 4.88 16.55 26.82
C LYS A 303 5.02 15.85 28.17
N ASP A 304 5.44 14.59 28.17
CA ASP A 304 5.63 13.78 29.38
C ASP A 304 6.98 14.08 30.08
N LEU A 305 7.87 14.88 29.48
CA LEU A 305 9.12 15.28 30.13
C LEU A 305 8.83 16.21 31.32
N PRO A 306 9.59 16.08 32.43
CA PRO A 306 9.46 17.00 33.56
C PRO A 306 9.66 18.46 33.10
N THR A 307 8.83 19.39 33.57
CA THR A 307 8.74 20.80 33.11
C THR A 307 10.09 21.56 33.10
N ARG A 308 11.09 21.09 33.85
CA ARG A 308 12.42 21.71 33.96
C ARG A 308 13.52 21.03 33.14
N GLN A 309 13.25 19.91 32.48
CA GLN A 309 14.26 19.22 31.69
C GLN A 309 14.31 19.77 30.25
N PRO A 310 15.51 20.07 29.72
CA PRO A 310 15.64 20.42 28.31
C PRO A 310 15.28 19.21 27.44
N ILE A 311 14.62 19.47 26.30
CA ILE A 311 14.29 18.41 25.33
C ILE A 311 15.61 17.75 24.87
N PRO A 312 15.77 16.43 25.03
CA PRO A 312 16.94 15.70 24.55
C PRO A 312 17.18 15.93 23.06
N ASP A 313 18.45 16.12 22.67
CA ASP A 313 18.80 16.43 21.28
C ASP A 313 18.35 15.35 20.29
N LYS A 314 18.32 14.09 20.73
CA LYS A 314 17.75 12.99 19.94
C LYS A 314 16.27 13.21 19.60
N LEU A 315 15.46 13.64 20.57
CA LEU A 315 14.04 13.94 20.31
C LEU A 315 13.86 15.16 19.43
N ARG A 316 14.74 16.17 19.53
CA ARG A 316 14.74 17.32 18.61
C ARG A 316 15.08 16.90 17.19
N GLN A 317 16.12 16.09 17.01
CA GLN A 317 16.52 15.54 15.71
C GLN A 317 15.43 14.64 15.12
N ASP A 318 14.83 13.77 15.93
CA ASP A 318 13.73 12.92 15.49
C ASP A 318 12.50 13.76 15.14
N LEU A 319 12.16 14.80 15.92
CA LEU A 319 11.05 15.71 15.62
C LEU A 319 11.29 16.47 14.31
N ALA A 320 12.50 16.94 14.06
CA ALA A 320 12.87 17.58 12.79
C ALA A 320 12.78 16.58 11.62
N ARG A 321 13.25 15.35 11.83
CA ARG A 321 13.23 14.27 10.83
C ARG A 321 11.82 13.78 10.48
N PHE A 322 10.92 13.74 11.46
CA PHE A 322 9.52 13.33 11.31
C PHE A 322 8.56 14.51 11.28
N SER A 323 9.08 15.72 11.03
CA SER A 323 8.24 16.90 10.88
C SER A 323 7.27 16.66 9.72
N ASP A 324 5.97 16.75 10.00
CA ASP A 324 4.93 16.73 8.95
C ASP A 324 4.80 18.10 8.27
N HIS A 325 5.74 19.02 8.50
CA HIS A 325 5.80 20.33 7.85
C HIS A 325 6.78 20.28 6.66
N PRO A 326 6.38 19.79 5.49
CA PRO A 326 7.18 19.97 4.30
C PRO A 326 7.31 21.47 4.02
N ALA A 327 8.53 21.90 3.74
CA ALA A 327 8.78 23.19 3.11
C ALA A 327 8.66 23.01 1.60
N PHE A 328 8.00 23.94 0.93
CA PHE A 328 7.86 23.95 -0.51
C PHE A 328 8.60 25.13 -1.10
N TYR A 329 9.35 24.88 -2.16
CA TYR A 329 9.85 25.94 -3.00
C TYR A 329 8.75 26.37 -3.98
N LEU A 330 8.57 27.68 -4.15
CA LEU A 330 7.68 28.24 -5.15
C LEU A 330 8.44 29.00 -6.22
N PRO A 331 8.20 28.68 -7.50
CA PRO A 331 8.79 29.41 -8.61
C PRO A 331 8.18 30.83 -8.70
N PRO A 332 8.91 31.81 -9.26
CA PRO A 332 8.36 33.14 -9.50
C PRO A 332 7.22 33.11 -10.52
N LYS A 333 6.09 33.80 -10.24
CA LYS A 333 4.85 33.82 -11.04
C LYS A 333 5.01 34.20 -12.53
N ASN A 334 6.14 34.78 -12.94
CA ASN A 334 6.38 35.31 -14.29
C ASN A 334 7.43 34.53 -15.11
N LEU A 335 7.73 33.27 -14.77
CA LEU A 335 8.66 32.44 -15.57
C LEU A 335 8.27 32.35 -17.05
N ASN A 336 6.98 32.25 -17.36
CA ASN A 336 6.50 32.15 -18.74
C ASN A 336 6.61 33.47 -19.54
N ARG A 337 6.82 34.62 -18.87
CA ARG A 337 7.05 35.92 -19.53
C ARG A 337 8.53 36.19 -19.79
N LEU A 338 9.42 35.44 -19.15
CA LEU A 338 10.86 35.54 -19.39
C LEU A 338 11.17 34.72 -20.64
N GLY A 339 11.00 35.34 -21.80
CA GLY A 339 11.43 34.75 -23.07
C GLY A 339 12.93 34.43 -23.04
N PRO A 340 13.40 33.43 -23.81
CA PRO A 340 14.80 33.01 -23.83
C PRO A 340 15.81 34.14 -24.16
N GLN A 341 15.35 35.24 -24.74
CA GLN A 341 16.19 36.42 -25.02
C GLN A 341 16.62 37.24 -23.80
N ASP A 342 15.94 37.14 -22.64
CA ASP A 342 16.28 37.96 -21.47
C ASP A 342 17.39 37.36 -20.59
N GLN A 343 17.90 36.16 -20.90
CA GLN A 343 19.01 35.54 -20.15
C GLN A 343 20.35 36.29 -20.29
N ASN A 344 20.51 37.08 -21.35
CA ASN A 344 21.73 37.86 -21.62
C ASN A 344 21.69 39.31 -21.11
N ARG A 345 20.60 39.77 -20.47
CA ARG A 345 20.58 41.11 -19.90
C ARG A 345 21.47 41.19 -18.67
N LYS A 346 22.58 41.90 -18.86
CA LYS A 346 23.57 42.31 -17.84
C LYS A 346 22.83 42.76 -16.58
N TRP A 347 22.91 41.92 -15.56
CA TRP A 347 22.02 41.98 -14.42
C TRP A 347 22.17 43.31 -13.66
N ASP A 348 21.11 44.11 -13.66
CA ASP A 348 21.09 45.36 -12.91
C ASP A 348 21.16 45.11 -11.40
N ARG A 349 22.20 45.66 -10.76
CA ARG A 349 22.51 45.45 -9.33
C ARG A 349 21.46 46.03 -8.37
N ARG A 350 20.46 46.79 -8.84
CA ARG A 350 19.53 47.55 -7.98
C ARG A 350 18.09 47.04 -7.94
N ARG A 351 17.70 46.04 -8.75
CA ARG A 351 16.32 45.47 -8.77
C ARG A 351 16.21 43.99 -8.36
N ARG A 352 17.27 43.43 -7.78
CA ARG A 352 17.34 42.02 -7.34
C ARG A 352 16.99 41.88 -5.86
N LYS A 353 15.78 41.42 -5.54
CA LYS A 353 15.58 40.68 -4.28
C LYS A 353 14.61 39.51 -4.39
N TYR A 354 13.76 39.48 -5.42
CA TYR A 354 12.68 38.49 -5.51
C TYR A 354 12.68 37.62 -6.78
N SER A 355 13.75 37.64 -7.59
CA SER A 355 13.79 36.82 -8.83
C SER A 355 13.98 35.32 -8.60
N ASN A 356 14.27 34.88 -7.37
CA ASN A 356 14.75 33.53 -7.09
C ASN A 356 13.68 32.58 -6.51
N GLY A 357 12.40 32.99 -6.49
CA GLY A 357 11.32 32.27 -5.81
C GLY A 357 11.40 32.38 -4.29
N CYS A 358 10.52 31.66 -3.57
CA CYS A 358 10.51 31.65 -2.11
C CYS A 358 10.30 30.24 -1.55
N ILE A 359 10.75 30.02 -0.31
CA ILE A 359 10.46 28.79 0.44
C ILE A 359 9.31 29.08 1.39
N VAL A 360 8.31 28.24 1.37
CA VAL A 360 7.12 28.35 2.21
C VAL A 360 6.99 27.13 3.11
N GLN A 361 6.89 27.37 4.41
CA GLN A 361 6.66 26.33 5.41
C GLN A 361 5.19 26.29 5.79
N LEU A 362 4.55 25.13 5.63
CA LEU A 362 3.15 24.93 5.97
C LEU A 362 2.93 24.69 7.47
N SER A 363 1.73 25.03 7.95
CA SER A 363 1.22 24.76 9.30
C SER A 363 1.20 23.27 9.61
N GLY A 364 0.97 22.92 10.88
CA GLY A 364 0.95 21.53 11.32
C GLY A 364 -0.30 20.77 10.91
N ASN A 365 -1.34 21.51 10.52
CA ASN A 365 -2.65 20.98 10.17
C ASN A 365 -2.85 20.93 8.65
N ALA A 366 -2.06 21.69 7.89
CA ALA A 366 -2.10 21.70 6.45
C ALA A 366 -1.85 20.29 5.88
N ARG A 367 -2.70 19.88 4.93
CA ARG A 367 -2.57 18.62 4.18
C ARG A 367 -2.22 18.94 2.73
N PRO A 368 -0.92 19.13 2.41
CA PRO A 368 -0.52 19.60 1.08
C PRO A 368 -0.89 18.65 -0.05
N TYR A 369 -1.16 17.38 0.23
CA TYR A 369 -1.47 16.38 -0.78
C TYR A 369 -2.91 15.87 -0.71
N ASP A 370 -3.79 16.53 0.05
CA ASP A 370 -5.21 16.18 0.12
C ASP A 370 -6.02 17.02 -0.89
N HIS A 371 -6.21 16.46 -2.08
CA HIS A 371 -7.03 17.02 -3.17
C HIS A 371 -8.52 16.64 -3.04
N GLY A 372 -8.89 15.98 -1.94
CA GLY A 372 -10.19 15.35 -1.73
C GLY A 372 -10.30 13.92 -2.27
N PRO A 373 -11.25 13.10 -1.78
CA PRO A 373 -11.24 11.64 -1.96
C PRO A 373 -11.16 11.17 -3.40
N ARG A 374 -11.88 11.82 -4.31
CA ARG A 374 -11.91 11.44 -5.73
C ARG A 374 -10.62 11.79 -6.44
N ALA A 375 -10.13 13.01 -6.27
CA ALA A 375 -8.89 13.47 -6.91
C ALA A 375 -7.66 12.73 -6.37
N ASN A 376 -7.62 12.48 -5.06
CA ASN A 376 -6.56 11.68 -4.43
C ASN A 376 -6.46 10.27 -5.05
N MET A 377 -7.60 9.62 -5.24
CA MET A 377 -7.65 8.30 -5.89
C MET A 377 -7.21 8.39 -7.37
N GLN A 378 -7.64 9.41 -8.10
CA GLN A 378 -7.26 9.61 -9.51
C GLN A 378 -5.76 9.89 -9.68
N LEU A 379 -5.12 10.61 -8.74
CA LEU A 379 -3.69 10.87 -8.76
C LEU A 379 -2.86 9.58 -8.66
N VAL A 380 -3.33 8.61 -7.90
CA VAL A 380 -2.61 7.34 -7.67
C VAL A 380 -3.02 6.25 -8.65
N LEU A 381 -4.30 6.17 -9.01
CA LEU A 381 -4.86 5.14 -9.89
C LEU A 381 -4.91 5.55 -11.36
N GLY A 382 -4.57 6.79 -11.68
CA GLY A 382 -4.62 7.37 -13.02
C GLY A 382 -5.93 8.10 -13.32
N THR A 383 -5.89 8.98 -14.32
CA THR A 383 -7.07 9.75 -14.74
C THR A 383 -8.12 8.86 -15.41
N PRO A 384 -9.41 9.07 -15.12
CA PRO A 384 -10.48 8.30 -15.72
C PRO A 384 -10.69 8.75 -17.17
N TRP A 385 -10.18 8.00 -18.13
CA TRP A 385 -10.77 8.00 -19.46
C TRP A 385 -12.11 7.23 -19.39
N GLY A 386 -13.18 7.95 -19.04
CA GLY A 386 -14.58 7.55 -19.26
C GLY A 386 -15.15 6.38 -18.45
N LYS A 387 -14.35 5.58 -17.72
CA LYS A 387 -14.85 4.49 -16.85
C LYS A 387 -14.00 4.36 -15.59
N GLU A 388 -14.62 4.63 -14.43
CA GLU A 388 -13.99 4.75 -13.09
C GLU A 388 -13.25 3.50 -12.58
N TRP A 389 -13.37 2.39 -13.30
CA TRP A 389 -12.89 1.06 -12.89
C TRP A 389 -11.84 0.47 -13.82
N SER A 390 -11.33 1.23 -14.79
CA SER A 390 -10.42 0.64 -15.78
C SER A 390 -9.09 0.16 -15.20
N TRP A 391 -8.64 0.73 -14.08
CA TRP A 391 -7.46 0.29 -13.33
C TRP A 391 -7.65 -1.10 -12.68
N LEU A 392 -8.89 -1.56 -12.50
CA LEU A 392 -9.14 -2.94 -12.07
C LEU A 392 -8.80 -3.95 -13.15
N LEU A 393 -8.87 -3.58 -14.44
CA LEU A 393 -8.63 -4.55 -15.50
C LEU A 393 -7.20 -5.10 -15.39
N PRO A 394 -6.99 -6.43 -15.34
CA PRO A 394 -5.68 -7.00 -15.00
C PRO A 394 -4.57 -6.52 -15.94
N TRP A 395 -4.84 -6.41 -17.24
CA TRP A 395 -3.86 -5.86 -18.18
C TRP A 395 -3.59 -4.38 -17.93
N ARG A 396 -4.58 -3.55 -17.60
CA ARG A 396 -4.28 -2.16 -17.21
C ARG A 396 -3.54 -2.09 -15.89
N ALA A 397 -3.83 -2.96 -14.93
CA ALA A 397 -3.06 -3.06 -13.70
C ALA A 397 -1.63 -3.58 -13.91
N ILE A 398 -1.34 -4.31 -15.00
CA ILE A 398 -0.01 -4.80 -15.39
C ILE A 398 0.78 -3.77 -16.23
N TRP A 399 0.10 -2.83 -16.89
CA TRP A 399 0.78 -1.87 -17.77
C TRP A 399 0.72 -0.44 -17.21
N GLY A 400 -0.41 -0.06 -16.64
CA GLY A 400 -0.74 1.24 -16.08
C GLY A 400 -0.29 1.44 -14.63
N GLY A 401 1.04 1.51 -14.43
CA GLY A 401 1.53 2.43 -13.40
C GLY A 401 1.24 3.88 -13.81
N LEU A 402 1.41 4.85 -12.90
CA LEU A 402 1.33 6.30 -13.19
C LEU A 402 1.80 6.56 -14.63
N GLU A 403 0.82 6.89 -15.48
CA GLU A 403 0.83 6.73 -16.93
C GLU A 403 2.13 7.23 -17.59
N TYR A 404 2.82 6.36 -18.32
CA TYR A 404 4.11 6.63 -19.00
C TYR A 404 4.07 7.89 -19.91
N ASP A 405 2.90 8.32 -20.38
CA ASP A 405 2.73 9.52 -21.22
C ASP A 405 2.74 10.86 -20.46
N ARG A 406 2.63 10.86 -19.11
CA ARG A 406 2.89 12.04 -18.23
C ARG A 406 3.78 11.71 -17.01
N GLY A 407 4.26 10.47 -16.89
CA GLY A 407 4.32 9.77 -15.60
C GLY A 407 5.61 9.82 -14.80
N GLU A 408 6.74 10.21 -15.39
CA GLU A 408 7.97 10.38 -14.58
C GLU A 408 7.91 11.67 -13.76
N SER A 409 7.41 12.77 -14.33
CA SER A 409 7.37 14.06 -13.65
C SER A 409 6.44 14.05 -12.43
N CYS A 410 5.26 13.41 -12.52
CA CYS A 410 4.32 13.30 -11.40
C CYS A 410 4.80 12.39 -10.26
N LEU A 411 5.55 11.31 -10.58
CA LEU A 411 6.09 10.41 -9.56
C LEU A 411 7.12 11.13 -8.67
N PHE A 412 7.89 11.98 -9.31
CA PHE A 412 9.01 12.71 -8.72
C PHE A 412 8.57 14.07 -8.14
N ASN A 413 7.48 14.65 -8.65
CA ASN A 413 6.88 15.87 -8.15
C ASN A 413 5.38 15.71 -7.88
N TRP A 414 5.02 15.41 -6.63
CA TRP A 414 3.63 15.28 -6.21
C TRP A 414 2.92 16.62 -6.24
N PRO A 415 1.77 16.76 -6.93
CA PRO A 415 1.05 18.01 -6.99
C PRO A 415 0.51 18.38 -5.61
N VAL A 416 0.65 19.66 -5.26
CA VAL A 416 0.07 20.24 -4.05
C VAL A 416 -1.41 20.54 -4.30
N ALA A 417 -2.24 20.33 -3.29
CA ALA A 417 -3.69 20.58 -3.35
C ALA A 417 -3.98 22.03 -3.75
N ASP A 418 -4.94 22.23 -4.67
CA ASP A 418 -5.25 23.55 -5.23
C ASP A 418 -5.56 24.61 -4.17
N GLY A 419 -6.21 24.21 -3.06
CA GLY A 419 -6.50 25.12 -1.94
C GLY A 419 -5.23 25.64 -1.28
N ILE A 420 -4.28 24.74 -1.02
CA ILE A 420 -2.97 25.06 -0.43
C ILE A 420 -2.14 25.86 -1.43
N ALA A 421 -2.12 25.47 -2.71
CA ALA A 421 -1.41 26.21 -3.75
C ALA A 421 -1.91 27.67 -3.85
N LYS A 422 -3.23 27.88 -3.86
CA LYS A 422 -3.84 29.21 -3.88
C LYS A 422 -3.55 30.03 -2.61
N GLU A 423 -3.57 29.40 -1.43
CA GLU A 423 -3.21 30.08 -0.18
C GLU A 423 -1.76 30.56 -0.22
N ILE A 424 -0.85 29.70 -0.67
CA ILE A 424 0.56 30.08 -0.79
C ILE A 424 0.73 31.20 -1.82
N GLU A 425 0.07 31.10 -2.99
CA GLU A 425 0.12 32.14 -4.02
C GLU A 425 -0.47 33.48 -3.54
N GLY A 426 -1.52 33.45 -2.73
CA GLY A 426 -2.15 34.63 -2.14
C GLY A 426 -1.24 35.35 -1.15
N LEU A 427 -0.47 34.59 -0.36
CA LEU A 427 0.54 35.16 0.55
C LEU A 427 1.71 35.81 -0.18
N MET A 428 2.07 35.31 -1.36
CA MET A 428 3.07 35.98 -2.19
C MET A 428 2.55 37.32 -2.73
N GLU A 429 1.29 37.38 -3.15
CA GLU A 429 0.67 38.61 -3.63
C GLU A 429 0.53 39.70 -2.57
N SER A 430 0.32 39.32 -1.31
CA SER A 430 0.28 40.27 -0.20
C SER A 430 1.66 40.79 0.19
N TRP A 431 2.72 40.02 -0.07
CA TRP A 431 4.12 40.43 0.15
C TRP A 431 4.65 41.39 -0.92
N ASP A 432 4.14 41.31 -2.14
CA ASP A 432 4.55 42.19 -3.25
C ASP A 432 3.89 43.58 -3.19
N LYS A 433 2.82 43.74 -2.40
CA LYS A 433 2.14 45.01 -2.15
C LYS A 433 2.74 45.72 -0.95
#